data_AF-A0A2Z4UG61-F1
#
_entry.id   AF-A0A2Z4UG61-F1
#
_cell.length_a   1.000
_cell.length_b   1.000
_cell.length_c   1.000
_cell.angle_alpha   90.00
_cell.angle_beta   90.00
_cell.angle_gamma   90.00
#
_symmetry.space_group_name_H-M   'P 1'
#
loop_
_entity.id
_entity.type
_entity.pdbx_description
1 polymer ?
#
loop_
_entity_poly.entity_id
_entity_poly.type
_entity_poly.pdbx_seq_one_letter_code
_entity_poly.pdbx_strand_id
1 'polypeptide(L)'
;MTLAASWELQKAIHASLVGNASLSSLVSGRVFDRPPQDAAFPFVTLGDTEVEPDGAGSDGAAIHRLALSVWSRARGRREVKEIMSAIDEALQDVSLALTGHVLVNLQLERASVSYASDAEALRGRLVFRAYTEPTS
;
A
#
# COMPACT_ATOMS: atom_id res chain seq x y z
N MET A 1 12.06 18.49 -6.97
CA MET A 1 10.70 18.28 -7.56
C MET A 1 9.92 17.29 -6.70
N THR A 2 8.76 17.67 -6.14
CA THR A 2 8.02 16.90 -5.11
C THR A 2 7.48 15.54 -5.59
N LEU A 3 7.15 15.39 -6.87
CA LEU A 3 6.55 14.15 -7.40
C LEU A 3 7.57 13.07 -7.79
N ALA A 4 8.88 13.37 -7.80
CA ALA A 4 9.90 12.51 -8.39
C ALA A 4 10.01 11.13 -7.70
N ALA A 5 9.76 11.05 -6.39
CA ALA A 5 9.81 9.81 -5.63
C ALA A 5 8.55 8.93 -5.76
N SER A 6 7.42 9.49 -6.22
CA SER A 6 6.10 8.85 -6.08
C SER A 6 6.03 7.51 -6.82
N TRP A 7 6.54 7.45 -8.04
CA TRP A 7 6.54 6.22 -8.84
C TRP A 7 7.50 5.16 -8.28
N GLU A 8 8.69 5.56 -7.85
CA GLU A 8 9.66 4.64 -7.25
C GLU A 8 9.11 4.02 -5.97
N LEU A 9 8.41 4.82 -5.15
CA LEU A 9 7.76 4.33 -3.93
C LEU A 9 6.65 3.33 -4.22
N GLN A 10 5.77 3.61 -5.20
CA GLN A 10 4.72 2.67 -5.61
C GLN A 10 5.32 1.33 -6.09
N LYS A 11 6.36 1.37 -6.94
CA LYS A 11 7.05 0.16 -7.40
C LYS A 11 7.65 -0.64 -6.24
N ALA A 12 8.32 0.03 -5.31
CA ALA A 12 8.98 -0.64 -4.19
C ALA A 12 7.97 -1.27 -3.22
N ILE A 13 6.86 -0.57 -2.92
CA ILE A 13 5.76 -1.13 -2.13
C ILE A 13 5.17 -2.35 -2.82
N HIS A 14 4.85 -2.25 -4.11
CA HIS A 14 4.30 -3.37 -4.87
C HIS A 14 5.25 -4.57 -4.86
N ALA A 15 6.54 -4.37 -5.10
CA ALA A 15 7.55 -5.42 -5.07
C ALA A 15 7.65 -6.08 -3.68
N SER A 16 7.61 -5.29 -2.59
CA SER A 16 7.61 -5.82 -1.22
C SER A 16 6.39 -6.71 -0.97
N LEU A 17 5.18 -6.26 -1.35
CA LEU A 17 3.94 -7.00 -1.15
C LEU A 17 3.91 -8.30 -1.95
N VAL A 18 4.32 -8.28 -3.22
CA VAL A 18 4.39 -9.48 -4.07
C VAL A 18 5.46 -10.46 -3.59
N GLY A 19 6.59 -9.96 -3.08
CA GLY A 19 7.69 -10.76 -2.55
C GLY A 19 7.41 -11.36 -1.16
N ASN A 20 6.40 -10.88 -0.43
CA ASN A 20 6.08 -11.37 0.90
C ASN A 20 5.32 -12.71 0.84
N ALA A 21 5.95 -13.79 1.30
CA ALA A 21 5.38 -15.14 1.26
C ALA A 21 4.10 -15.28 2.09
N SER A 22 4.02 -14.63 3.26
CA SER A 22 2.85 -14.68 4.14
C SER A 22 1.63 -14.06 3.45
N LEU A 23 1.77 -12.86 2.90
CA LEU A 23 0.70 -12.20 2.13
C LEU A 23 0.35 -13.01 0.88
N SER A 24 1.35 -13.46 0.12
CA SER A 24 1.15 -14.25 -1.09
C SER A 24 0.35 -15.53 -0.82
N SER A 25 0.54 -16.17 0.34
CA SER A 25 -0.24 -17.35 0.74
C SER A 25 -1.73 -17.03 0.96
N LEU A 26 -2.05 -15.84 1.49
CA LEU A 26 -3.42 -15.43 1.82
C LEU A 26 -4.21 -15.00 0.57
N VAL A 27 -3.57 -14.34 -0.38
CA VAL A 27 -4.21 -13.83 -1.61
C VAL A 27 -3.80 -14.58 -2.88
N SER A 28 -3.07 -15.68 -2.76
CA SER A 28 -2.48 -16.43 -3.89
C SER A 28 -1.69 -15.52 -4.85
N GLY A 29 -0.87 -14.62 -4.31
CA GLY A 29 -0.08 -13.64 -5.08
C GLY A 29 -0.89 -12.55 -5.79
N ARG A 30 -2.20 -12.41 -5.53
CA ARG A 30 -3.08 -11.43 -6.17
C ARG A 30 -2.93 -10.04 -5.55
N VAL A 31 -1.87 -9.33 -5.94
CA VAL A 31 -1.67 -7.90 -5.69
C VAL A 31 -1.70 -7.20 -7.03
N PHE A 32 -2.60 -6.23 -7.20
CA PHE A 32 -2.82 -5.54 -8.47
C PHE A 32 -2.69 -4.03 -8.31
N ASP A 33 -2.24 -3.34 -9.35
CA ASP A 33 -2.54 -1.92 -9.50
C ASP A 33 -4.01 -1.77 -9.94
N ARG A 34 -4.31 -2.30 -11.13
CA ARG A 34 -5.67 -2.46 -11.63
C ARG A 34 -6.06 -3.94 -11.69
N PRO A 35 -7.07 -4.40 -10.93
CA PRO A 35 -7.49 -5.80 -10.99
C PRO A 35 -8.18 -6.11 -12.33
N PRO A 36 -8.04 -7.34 -12.85
CA PRO A 36 -8.84 -7.80 -14.00
C PRO A 36 -10.34 -7.86 -13.63
N GLN A 37 -11.22 -7.84 -14.62
CA GLN A 37 -12.67 -7.79 -14.42
C GLN A 37 -13.19 -9.01 -13.63
N ASP A 38 -12.57 -10.16 -13.80
CA ASP A 38 -12.90 -11.46 -13.21
C ASP A 38 -11.91 -11.88 -12.12
N ALA A 39 -11.23 -10.91 -11.47
CA ALA A 39 -10.28 -11.19 -10.39
C ALA A 39 -10.91 -12.07 -9.31
N ALA A 40 -10.28 -13.22 -9.06
CA ALA A 40 -10.68 -14.09 -7.96
C ALA A 40 -10.40 -13.41 -6.61
N PHE A 41 -11.31 -13.59 -5.65
CA PHE A 41 -11.15 -13.12 -4.27
C PHE A 41 -10.41 -14.16 -3.38
N PRO A 42 -9.70 -13.72 -2.33
CA PRO A 42 -9.37 -12.33 -2.00
C PRO A 42 -8.21 -11.79 -2.84
N PHE A 43 -8.09 -10.45 -2.92
CA PHE A 43 -6.98 -9.77 -3.58
C PHE A 43 -6.69 -8.41 -2.95
N VAL A 44 -5.51 -7.86 -3.24
CA VAL A 44 -5.09 -6.52 -2.83
C VAL A 44 -5.01 -5.61 -4.04
N THR A 45 -5.43 -4.36 -3.91
CA THR A 45 -5.19 -3.32 -4.91
C THR A 45 -4.38 -2.17 -4.33
N LEU A 46 -3.46 -1.63 -5.14
CA LEU A 46 -2.92 -0.29 -4.92
C LEU A 46 -4.07 0.70 -5.16
N GLY A 47 -4.19 1.69 -4.29
CA GLY A 47 -5.26 2.70 -4.34
C GLY A 47 -4.71 4.10 -4.54
N ASP A 48 -5.52 5.07 -4.15
CA ASP A 48 -5.18 6.49 -4.27
C ASP A 48 -3.84 6.82 -3.61
N THR A 49 -3.08 7.70 -4.28
CA THR A 49 -1.84 8.28 -3.77
C THR A 49 -1.98 9.79 -3.74
N GLU A 50 -1.70 10.37 -2.58
CA GLU A 50 -1.61 11.81 -2.38
C GLU A 50 -0.16 12.17 -2.06
N VAL A 51 0.35 13.27 -2.62
CA VAL A 51 1.72 13.73 -2.40
C VAL A 51 1.72 15.22 -2.08
N GLU A 52 2.38 15.58 -0.99
CA GLU A 52 2.54 16.97 -0.56
C GLU A 52 4.02 17.26 -0.24
N PRO A 53 4.50 18.50 -0.46
CA PRO A 53 5.83 18.90 -0.02
C PRO A 53 5.92 18.92 1.51
N ASP A 54 7.12 18.72 2.05
CA ASP A 54 7.36 18.69 3.50
C ASP A 54 7.20 20.05 4.19
N GLY A 55 7.19 21.14 3.41
CA GLY A 55 7.09 22.53 3.89
C GLY A 55 8.35 23.08 4.56
N ALA A 56 9.39 22.26 4.74
CA ALA A 56 10.62 22.63 5.45
C ALA A 56 11.73 23.18 4.52
N GLY A 57 11.45 23.27 3.21
CA GLY A 57 12.36 23.86 2.23
C GLY A 57 13.43 22.89 1.71
N SER A 58 13.32 21.59 2.00
CA SER A 58 14.14 20.57 1.36
C SER A 58 13.68 20.38 -0.08
N ASP A 59 14.59 20.61 -1.03
CA ASP A 59 14.26 20.70 -2.44
C ASP A 59 14.01 19.29 -3.03
N GLY A 60 12.78 18.81 -2.92
CA GLY A 60 12.37 17.48 -3.38
C GLY A 60 12.00 16.48 -2.29
N ALA A 61 12.01 16.88 -1.01
CA ALA A 61 11.37 16.09 0.02
C ALA A 61 9.84 16.08 -0.15
N ALA A 62 9.22 14.95 0.17
CA ALA A 62 7.79 14.74 -0.02
C ALA A 62 7.19 13.80 1.03
N ILE A 63 5.96 14.12 1.42
CA ILE A 63 5.09 13.27 2.21
C ILE A 63 4.10 12.62 1.25
N HIS A 64 4.01 11.29 1.29
CA HIS A 64 3.09 10.51 0.48
C HIS A 64 2.06 9.85 1.39
N ARG A 65 0.80 9.84 0.98
CA ARG A 65 -0.24 8.98 1.57
C ARG A 65 -0.69 7.99 0.50
N LEU A 66 -0.37 6.72 0.69
CA LEU A 66 -0.71 5.65 -0.24
C LEU A 66 -1.77 4.75 0.37
N ALA A 67 -2.87 4.55 -0.34
CA ALA A 67 -3.90 3.63 0.06
C ALA A 67 -3.64 2.23 -0.50
N LEU A 68 -3.81 1.21 0.33
CA LEU A 68 -3.94 -0.19 -0.07
C LEU A 68 -5.36 -0.65 0.25
N SER A 69 -5.98 -1.40 -0.66
CA SER A 69 -7.31 -1.97 -0.43
C SER A 69 -7.26 -3.48 -0.50
N VAL A 70 -7.87 -4.12 0.49
CA VAL A 70 -8.09 -5.57 0.55
C VAL A 70 -9.54 -5.84 0.16
N TRP A 71 -9.74 -6.76 -0.77
CA TRP A 71 -11.06 -7.14 -1.25
C TRP A 71 -11.32 -8.60 -0.91
N SER A 72 -12.46 -8.86 -0.26
CA SER A 72 -12.87 -10.20 0.18
C SER A 72 -14.37 -10.38 0.01
N ARG A 73 -14.80 -11.61 -0.29
CA ARG A 73 -16.22 -12.03 -0.27
C ARG A 73 -16.52 -13.02 0.86
N ALA A 74 -15.58 -13.21 1.79
CA ALA A 74 -15.76 -14.12 2.91
C ALA A 74 -16.88 -13.65 3.84
N ARG A 75 -17.49 -14.60 4.55
CA ARG A 75 -18.46 -14.27 5.60
C ARG A 75 -17.72 -13.72 6.83
N GLY A 76 -17.90 -12.43 7.10
CA GLY A 76 -17.32 -11.75 8.25
C GLY A 76 -15.93 -11.16 7.97
N ARG A 77 -15.39 -10.44 8.97
CA ARG A 77 -14.21 -9.57 8.80
C ARG A 77 -12.86 -10.24 9.03
N ARG A 78 -12.83 -11.55 9.30
CA ARG A 78 -11.60 -12.27 9.67
C ARG A 78 -10.58 -12.26 8.53
N GLU A 79 -10.96 -12.76 7.36
CA GLU A 79 -10.07 -12.85 6.18
C GLU A 79 -9.46 -11.48 5.83
N VAL A 80 -10.30 -10.43 5.77
CA VAL A 80 -9.83 -9.07 5.52
C VAL A 80 -8.82 -8.61 6.56
N LYS A 81 -9.09 -8.84 7.85
CA LYS A 81 -8.17 -8.42 8.93
C LYS A 81 -6.85 -9.18 8.92
N GLU A 82 -6.87 -10.48 8.62
CA GLU A 82 -5.65 -11.29 8.48
C GLU A 82 -4.78 -10.78 7.33
N ILE A 83 -5.38 -10.47 6.17
CA ILE A 83 -4.66 -9.88 5.04
C ILE A 83 -4.13 -8.47 5.38
N MET A 84 -4.93 -7.64 6.06
CA MET A 84 -4.48 -6.31 6.50
C MET A 84 -3.30 -6.40 7.47
N SER A 85 -3.29 -7.36 8.40
CA SER A 85 -2.15 -7.61 9.30
C SER A 85 -0.91 -8.01 8.50
N ALA A 86 -1.05 -8.92 7.54
CA ALA A 86 0.07 -9.34 6.70
C ALA A 86 0.63 -8.21 5.83
N ILE A 87 -0.22 -7.27 5.38
CA ILE A 87 0.24 -6.06 4.67
C ILE A 87 1.02 -5.14 5.60
N ASP A 88 0.52 -4.90 6.81
CA ASP A 88 1.20 -4.05 7.80
C ASP A 88 2.56 -4.63 8.18
N GLU A 89 2.62 -5.92 8.50
CA GLU A 89 3.86 -6.65 8.78
C GLU A 89 4.84 -6.64 7.59
N ALA A 90 4.36 -6.72 6.35
CA ALA A 90 5.21 -6.67 5.16
C ALA A 90 5.80 -5.27 4.88
N LEU A 91 5.21 -4.22 5.45
CA LEU A 91 5.61 -2.83 5.24
C LEU A 91 6.18 -2.18 6.52
N GLN A 92 6.13 -2.88 7.64
CA GLN A 92 6.73 -2.45 8.89
C GLN A 92 8.25 -2.63 8.84
N ASP A 93 9.00 -1.57 9.19
CA ASP A 93 10.47 -1.55 9.27
C ASP A 93 11.20 -2.06 8.01
N VAL A 94 10.52 -2.01 6.85
CA VAL A 94 11.09 -2.47 5.58
C VAL A 94 11.98 -1.40 4.96
N SER A 95 13.16 -1.81 4.48
CA SER A 95 14.01 -0.95 3.67
C SER A 95 13.58 -1.05 2.20
N LEU A 96 12.96 0.02 1.68
CA LEU A 96 12.59 0.13 0.27
C LEU A 96 13.62 0.95 -0.49
N ALA A 97 14.28 0.33 -1.48
CA ALA A 97 15.18 1.03 -2.38
C ALA A 97 14.38 1.87 -3.39
N LEU A 98 14.60 3.19 -3.39
CA LEU A 98 13.98 4.13 -4.31
C LEU A 98 15.05 4.72 -5.23
N THR A 99 14.85 4.73 -6.55
CA THR A 99 15.85 5.32 -7.45
C THR A 99 15.92 6.84 -7.25
N GLY A 100 17.12 7.34 -6.91
CA GLY A 100 17.38 8.78 -6.70
C GLY A 100 16.72 9.37 -5.45
N HIS A 101 16.12 8.55 -4.58
CA HIS A 101 15.51 8.97 -3.33
C HIS A 101 15.80 7.97 -2.22
N VAL A 102 15.55 8.38 -0.98
CA VAL A 102 15.56 7.50 0.19
C VAL A 102 14.19 7.53 0.85
N LEU A 103 13.72 6.35 1.28
CA LEU A 103 12.56 6.26 2.16
C LEU A 103 13.04 6.46 3.59
N VAL A 104 12.69 7.59 4.18
CA VAL A 104 13.10 7.96 5.55
C VAL A 104 12.16 7.33 6.57
N ASN A 105 10.87 7.28 6.27
CA ASN A 105 9.86 6.68 7.15
C ASN A 105 8.68 6.14 6.32
N LEU A 106 8.12 5.01 6.74
CA LEU A 106 6.86 4.45 6.27
C LEU A 106 6.08 3.94 7.49
N GLN A 107 4.88 4.47 7.70
CA GLN A 107 4.05 4.11 8.85
C GLN A 107 2.57 3.99 8.46
N LEU A 108 1.86 3.07 9.10
CA LEU A 108 0.40 2.97 8.97
C LEU A 108 -0.26 4.18 9.65
N GLU A 109 -0.95 5.00 8.86
CA GLU A 109 -1.66 6.19 9.34
C GLU A 109 -3.12 5.87 9.70
N ARG A 110 -3.77 4.99 8.92
CA ARG A 110 -5.18 4.62 9.12
C ARG A 110 -5.48 3.24 8.59
N ALA A 111 -6.31 2.49 9.32
CA ALA A 111 -6.89 1.23 8.86
C ALA A 111 -8.41 1.23 9.09
N SER A 112 -9.19 0.74 8.12
CA SER A 112 -10.64 0.59 8.25
C SER A 112 -11.17 -0.61 7.48
N VAL A 113 -12.33 -1.12 7.90
CA VAL A 113 -13.05 -2.19 7.19
C VAL A 113 -14.49 -1.76 7.00
N SER A 114 -14.94 -1.68 5.75
CA SER A 114 -16.31 -1.35 5.39
C SER A 114 -16.85 -2.36 4.38
N TYR A 115 -18.15 -2.33 4.14
CA TYR A 115 -18.70 -2.96 2.94
C TYR A 115 -18.32 -2.11 1.72
N ALA A 116 -18.03 -2.77 0.60
CA ALA A 116 -17.96 -2.10 -0.68
C ALA A 116 -19.34 -1.55 -1.05
N SER A 117 -19.39 -0.48 -1.84
CA SER A 117 -20.63 0.15 -2.29
C SER A 117 -21.55 -0.82 -3.06
N ASP A 118 -21.00 -1.89 -3.63
CA ASP A 118 -21.73 -2.92 -4.38
C ASP A 118 -22.10 -4.17 -3.55
N ALA A 119 -22.13 -4.02 -2.22
CA ALA A 119 -22.70 -4.91 -1.19
C ALA A 119 -22.22 -6.38 -1.08
N GLU A 120 -21.55 -6.96 -2.08
CA GLU A 120 -21.11 -8.36 -2.05
C GLU A 120 -19.70 -8.56 -1.47
N ALA A 121 -18.90 -7.50 -1.38
CA ALA A 121 -17.51 -7.57 -0.90
C ALA A 121 -17.27 -6.70 0.34
N LEU A 122 -16.47 -7.23 1.26
CA LEU A 122 -15.80 -6.43 2.28
C LEU A 122 -14.57 -5.77 1.68
N ARG A 123 -14.37 -4.50 2.04
CA ARG A 123 -13.18 -3.72 1.71
C ARG A 123 -12.43 -3.36 2.98
N GLY A 124 -11.22 -3.89 3.14
CA GLY A 124 -10.24 -3.35 4.06
C GLY A 124 -9.49 -2.21 3.37
N ARG A 125 -9.25 -1.09 4.05
CA ARG A 125 -8.41 0.01 3.54
C ARG A 125 -7.31 0.28 4.56
N LEU A 126 -6.06 0.26 4.11
CA LEU A 126 -4.91 0.79 4.85
C LEU A 126 -4.43 2.05 4.15
N VAL A 127 -4.03 3.07 4.91
CA VAL A 127 -3.37 4.27 4.39
C VAL A 127 -2.03 4.35 5.09
N PHE A 128 -0.96 4.33 4.31
CA PHE A 128 0.40 4.49 4.79
C PHE A 128 0.89 5.89 4.50
N ARG A 129 1.53 6.51 5.49
CA ARG A 129 2.24 7.77 5.33
C ARG A 129 3.72 7.47 5.15
N ALA A 130 4.27 7.87 4.01
CA ALA A 130 5.68 7.76 3.69
C ALA A 130 6.34 9.14 3.64
N TYR A 131 7.58 9.23 4.07
CA TYR A 131 8.41 10.42 3.93
C TYR A 131 9.65 10.06 3.11
N THR A 132 9.88 10.79 2.02
CA THR A 132 10.99 10.56 1.10
C THR A 132 11.81 11.81 0.88
N GLU A 133 13.12 11.64 0.69
CA GLU A 133 14.06 12.71 0.36
C GLU A 133 14.93 12.32 -0.83
N PRO A 134 15.44 13.27 -1.63
CA PRO A 134 16.41 12.97 -2.68
C PRO A 134 17.68 12.33 -2.11
N THR A 135 18.28 11.39 -2.85
CA THR A 135 19.63 10.92 -2.53
C THR A 135 20.62 12.01 -2.94
N SER A 136 21.33 12.60 -1.97
CA SER A 136 22.34 13.63 -2.19
C SER A 136 23.39 13.28 -3.24
#